data_AF-A0A8I2E437-F1
#
_entry.id   AF-A0A8I2E437-F1
#
_cell.length_a   1.000
_cell.length_b   1.000
_cell.length_c   1.000
_cell.angle_alpha   90.00
_cell.angle_beta   90.00
_cell.angle_gamma   90.00
#
_symmetry.space_group_name_H-M   'P 1'
#
loop_
_entity.id
_entity.type
_entity.pdbx_description
1 polymer ?
#
loop_
_entity_poly.entity_id
_entity_poly.type
_entity_poly.pdbx_seq_one_letter_code
_entity_poly.pdbx_strand_id
1 'polypeptide(L)'
;MSKTVTIRVPDEVHARLQERANQEGTTVTALLTEAAMRDPRLSSPASLARAAEWARRHAGEFAEAFPDEEPAAGHPHRVNAA
;
A
#
# COMPACT_ATOMS: atom_id res chain seq x y z
N MET A 1 4.45 18.46 -3.06
CA MET A 1 4.92 17.40 -3.98
C MET A 1 4.08 16.16 -3.70
N SER A 2 3.21 15.76 -4.63
CA SER A 2 2.49 14.49 -4.54
C SER A 2 3.39 13.37 -5.05
N LYS A 3 3.50 12.26 -4.30
CA LYS A 3 4.14 11.04 -4.77
C LYS A 3 3.05 10.06 -5.20
N THR A 4 3.16 9.54 -6.41
CA THR A 4 2.25 8.50 -6.91
C THR A 4 2.69 7.15 -6.38
N VAL A 5 1.76 6.43 -5.76
CA VAL A 5 1.97 5.06 -5.27
C VAL A 5 1.08 4.14 -6.09
N THR A 6 1.66 3.12 -6.71
CA THR A 6 0.91 2.07 -7.42
C THR A 6 0.78 0.87 -6.51
N ILE A 7 -0.46 0.44 -6.24
CA ILE A 7 -0.76 -0.70 -5.37
C ILE A 7 -1.53 -1.71 -6.22
N ARG A 8 -1.07 -2.96 -6.26
CA ARG A 8 -1.84 -4.05 -6.84
C ARG A 8 -2.82 -4.55 -5.78
N VAL A 9 -4.08 -4.67 -6.17
CA VAL A 9 -5.15 -5.17 -5.31
C VAL A 9 -5.97 -6.19 -6.10
N PRO A 10 -6.43 -7.28 -5.47
CA PRO A 10 -7.34 -8.20 -6.12
C PRO A 10 -8.60 -7.49 -6.61
N ASP A 11 -9.15 -7.94 -7.74
CA ASP A 11 -10.32 -7.31 -8.38
C ASP A 11 -11.51 -7.23 -7.44
N GLU A 12 -11.74 -8.26 -6.62
CA GLU A 12 -12.83 -8.28 -5.64
C GLU A 12 -12.66 -7.19 -4.57
N VAL A 13 -11.42 -6.93 -4.14
CA VAL A 13 -11.12 -5.89 -3.16
C VAL A 13 -11.33 -4.52 -3.79
N HIS A 14 -10.88 -4.33 -5.03
CA HIS A 14 -11.10 -3.11 -5.78
C HIS A 14 -12.60 -2.84 -5.99
N ALA A 15 -13.38 -3.86 -6.35
CA ALA A 15 -14.83 -3.73 -6.53
C ALA A 15 -15.54 -3.28 -5.25
N ARG A 16 -15.19 -3.86 -4.10
CA ARG A 16 -15.73 -3.45 -2.79
C ARG A 16 -15.34 -2.02 -2.41
N LEU A 17 -14.09 -1.64 -2.67
CA LEU A 17 -13.63 -0.26 -2.45
C LEU A 17 -14.37 0.73 -3.35
N GLN A 18 -14.60 0.37 -4.61
CA GLN A 18 -15.31 1.19 -5.57
C GLN A 18 -16.78 1.36 -5.20
N GLU A 19 -17.46 0.27 -4.78
CA GLU A 19 -18.84 0.34 -4.30
C GLU A 19 -18.96 1.26 -3.10
N ARG A 20 -18.07 1.12 -2.12
CA ARG A 20 -18.02 2.01 -0.95
C ARG A 20 -17.76 3.46 -1.34
N ALA A 21 -16.84 3.70 -2.26
CA ALA A 21 -16.55 5.05 -2.75
C ALA A 21 -17.78 5.70 -3.39
N ASN A 22 -18.55 4.93 -4.18
CA ASN A 22 -19.78 5.40 -4.79
C ASN A 22 -20.85 5.73 -3.74
N GLN A 23 -21.00 4.88 -2.72
CA GLN A 23 -21.96 5.12 -1.61
C GLN A 23 -21.62 6.37 -0.81
N GLU A 24 -20.32 6.62 -0.57
CA GLU A 24 -19.83 7.78 0.19
C GLU A 24 -19.64 9.03 -0.69
N GLY A 25 -19.92 8.96 -2.00
CA GLY A 25 -19.75 10.08 -2.94
C GLY A 25 -18.29 10.55 -3.06
N THR A 26 -17.34 9.63 -2.90
CA THR A 26 -15.90 9.90 -2.85
C THR A 26 -15.14 9.03 -3.86
N THR A 27 -13.80 9.08 -3.83
CA THR A 27 -12.95 8.23 -4.67
C THR A 27 -12.27 7.13 -3.84
N VAL A 28 -11.91 6.02 -4.49
CA VAL A 28 -11.12 4.95 -3.85
C VAL A 28 -9.82 5.49 -3.26
N THR A 29 -9.14 6.40 -3.97
CA THR A 29 -7.93 7.07 -3.50
C THR A 29 -8.18 7.87 -2.23
N ALA A 30 -9.27 8.63 -2.16
CA ALA A 30 -9.62 9.39 -0.96
C ALA A 30 -9.92 8.47 0.23
N LEU A 31 -10.64 7.35 0.01
CA LEU A 31 -10.87 6.34 1.04
C LEU A 31 -9.56 5.77 1.59
N LEU A 32 -8.65 5.37 0.70
CA LEU A 32 -7.35 4.82 1.08
C LEU A 32 -6.49 5.87 1.81
N THR A 33 -6.55 7.13 1.38
CA THR A 33 -5.80 8.23 1.99
C THR A 33 -6.29 8.52 3.40
N GLU A 34 -7.62 8.64 3.58
CA GLU A 34 -8.22 8.84 4.90
C GLU A 34 -7.96 7.66 5.84
N ALA A 35 -8.06 6.43 5.33
CA ALA A 35 -7.74 5.23 6.11
C ALA A 35 -6.27 5.23 6.55
N ALA A 36 -5.34 5.57 5.67
CA ALA A 36 -3.92 5.68 6.00
C ALA A 36 -3.65 6.79 7.02
N MET A 37 -4.30 7.95 6.90
CA MET A 37 -4.14 9.05 7.87
C MET A 37 -4.65 8.70 9.27
N ARG A 38 -5.65 7.82 9.37
CA ARG A 38 -6.22 7.37 10.64
C ARG A 38 -5.51 6.16 11.23
N ASP A 39 -4.56 5.54 10.50
CA ASP A 39 -3.86 4.35 10.96
C ASP A 39 -2.86 4.71 12.08
N PRO A 40 -3.05 4.21 13.32
CA PRO A 40 -2.14 4.48 14.44
C PRO A 40 -0.72 3.92 14.24
N ARG A 41 -0.53 3.01 13.28
CA ARG A 41 0.79 2.51 12.86
C ARG A 41 1.56 3.54 12.02
N LEU A 42 0.86 4.51 11.44
CA LEU A 42 1.44 5.57 10.62
C LEU A 42 1.52 6.91 11.38
N SER A 43 0.93 7.00 12.58
CA SER A 43 0.78 8.25 13.34
C SER A 43 2.04 8.76 14.04
N SER A 44 3.11 7.97 14.13
CA SER A 44 4.38 8.42 14.71
C SER A 44 5.60 7.83 13.99
N PRO A 45 6.75 8.52 13.97
CA PRO A 45 8.01 7.97 13.44
C PRO A 45 8.40 6.64 14.09
N ALA A 46 8.11 6.47 15.38
CA ALA A 46 8.32 5.22 16.10
C ALA A 46 7.34 4.11 15.66
N SER A 47 6.12 4.46 15.26
CA SER A 47 5.16 3.52 14.68
C SER A 47 5.59 3.07 13.28
N LEU A 48 6.13 3.98 12.46
CA LEU A 48 6.70 3.66 11.15
C LEU A 48 7.92 2.73 11.27
N ALA A 49 8.81 2.99 12.22
CA ALA A 49 9.97 2.11 12.49
C ALA A 49 9.52 0.70 12.90
N ARG A 50 8.51 0.59 13.78
CA ARG A 50 7.92 -0.70 14.19
C ARG A 50 7.21 -1.41 13.03
N ALA A 51 6.49 -0.69 12.19
CA ALA A 51 5.85 -1.25 11.00
C ALA A 51 6.89 -1.77 9.99
N ALA A 52 7.97 -1.03 9.77
CA ALA A 52 9.08 -1.47 8.91
C ALA A 52 9.82 -2.69 9.49
N GLU A 53 9.97 -2.78 10.81
CA GLU A 53 10.53 -3.95 11.46
C GLU A 53 9.61 -5.18 11.37
N TRP A 54 8.30 -4.98 11.57
CA TRP A 54 7.30 -6.02 11.39
C TRP A 54 7.30 -6.55 9.95
N ALA A 55 7.26 -5.66 8.95
CA ALA A 55 7.30 -6.04 7.55
C ALA A 55 8.56 -6.85 7.20
N ARG A 56 9.74 -6.46 7.72
CA ARG A 56 10.98 -7.22 7.53
C ARG A 56 10.92 -8.60 8.18
N ARG A 57 10.31 -8.72 9.36
CA ARG A 57 10.20 -9.99 10.09
C ARG A 57 9.29 -11.00 9.40
N HIS A 58 8.18 -10.53 8.84
CA HIS A 58 7.17 -11.38 8.20
C HIS A 58 7.31 -11.44 6.66
N ALA A 59 8.37 -10.86 6.09
CA ALA A 59 8.61 -10.89 4.65
C ALA A 59 8.71 -12.32 4.08
N GLY A 60 9.26 -13.26 4.85
CA GLY A 60 9.35 -14.67 4.45
C GLY A 60 7.97 -15.35 4.37
N GLU A 61 7.10 -15.12 5.36
CA GLU A 61 5.72 -15.63 5.37
C GLU A 61 4.91 -15.06 4.19
N PHE A 62 5.15 -13.80 3.84
CA PHE A 62 4.53 -13.18 2.66
C PHE A 62 5.03 -13.83 1.35
N ALA A 63 6.35 -14.02 1.21
CA ALA A 63 6.92 -14.69 0.03
C ALA A 63 6.45 -16.15 -0.12
N GLU A 64 6.21 -16.85 0.99
CA GLU A 64 5.69 -18.20 0.99
C GLU A 64 4.20 -18.26 0.60
N ALA A 65 3.39 -17.30 1.08
CA ALA A 65 1.96 -17.23 0.77
C ALA A 65 1.67 -16.71 -0.64
N PHE A 66 2.60 -15.94 -1.22
CA PHE A 66 2.49 -15.33 -2.54
C PHE A 66 3.75 -15.59 -3.38
N PRO A 67 4.02 -16.86 -3.75
CA PRO A 67 5.27 -17.25 -4.42
C PRO A 67 5.43 -16.66 -5.83
N ASP A 68 4.32 -16.28 -6.47
CA ASP A 68 4.29 -15.66 -7.81
C ASP A 68 4.42 -14.12 -7.76
N GLU A 69 4.39 -13.52 -6.56
CA GLU A 69 4.62 -12.08 -6.38
C GLU A 69 6.07 -11.83 -5.97
N GLU A 70 6.84 -11.19 -6.86
CA GLU A 70 8.19 -10.74 -6.51
C GLU A 70 8.12 -9.76 -5.33
N PRO A 71 8.83 -10.01 -4.21
CA PRO A 71 8.96 -9.00 -3.18
C PRO A 71 9.70 -7.83 -3.83
N ALA A 72 9.05 -6.67 -3.92
CA ALA A 72 9.63 -5.49 -4.55
C ALA A 72 10.88 -5.02 -3.78
N ALA A 73 12.02 -5.65 -4.02
CA ALA A 73 13.33 -5.19 -3.61
C ALA A 73 13.58 -3.91 -4.40
N GLY A 74 13.48 -2.78 -3.68
CA GLY A 74 13.54 -1.41 -4.17
C GLY A 74 14.15 -1.25 -5.56
N HIS A 75 13.29 -1.03 -6.55
CA HIS A 75 13.72 -0.73 -7.91
C HIS A 75 14.35 0.67 -7.91
N PRO A 76 15.67 0.82 -8.18
CA PRO A 76 16.26 2.14 -8.39
C PRO A 76 15.69 2.69 -9.70
N HIS A 77 14.90 3.74 -9.58
CA HIS A 77 14.27 4.46 -10.68
C HIS A 77 15.35 4.88 -11.70
N ARG A 78 15.49 4.16 -12.81
CA ARG A 78 16.23 4.66 -13.99
C ARG A 78 15.33 5.68 -14.67
N VAL A 79 15.70 6.94 -14.54
CA VAL A 79 15.19 8.04 -15.35
C VAL A 79 15.62 7.79 -16.80
N ASN A 80 14.66 7.47 -17.68
CA ASN A 80 14.88 7.56 -19.12
C ASN A 80 14.56 8.98 -19.55
N ALA A 81 15.59 9.70 -19.98
CA ALA A 81 15.49 10.93 -20.75
C ALA A 81 15.78 10.59 -22.21
N ALA A 82 14.76 10.70 -23.06
CA ALA A 82 14.79 11.07 -24.47
C ALA A 82 13.37 11.02 -25.04
#